data_AF-A0A6B0Y1M2-F1
#
_entry.id   AF-A0A6B0Y1M2-F1
#
_cell.length_a   1.000
_cell.length_b   1.000
_cell.length_c   1.000
_cell.angle_alpha   90.00
_cell.angle_beta   90.00
_cell.angle_gamma   90.00
#
_symmetry.space_group_name_H-M   'P 1'
#
loop_
_entity.id
_entity.type
_entity.pdbx_description
1 polymer ?
#
loop_
_entity_poly.entity_id
_entity_poly.type
_entity_poly.pdbx_seq_one_letter_code
_entity_poly.pdbx_strand_id
1 'polypeptide(L)'
;MAEANAGSDGASRTLAERLLYVLAVVFVIAGLLNATPGIPGLDDGLRSLTGLDWITARKFPREWFFPTIFALMMLIVALKHSMWRDWRGRSPHRRWFGLFMDVALVVTALMISTTFLIEFEAICLIDQITGERERLIAESLKAEKAFAELYGLPEPTTVE
;
A
#
# COMPACT_ATOMS: atom_id res chain seq x y z
N MET A 1 18.85 35.82 28.13
CA MET A 1 20.05 35.06 28.56
C MET A 1 19.61 33.60 28.57
N ALA A 2 19.62 32.93 27.41
CA ALA A 2 20.78 32.31 26.78
C ALA A 2 21.28 31.11 27.60
N GLU A 3 20.87 29.93 27.10
CA GLU A 3 21.62 28.67 26.99
C GLU A 3 22.34 28.10 28.22
N ALA A 4 21.91 26.90 28.63
CA ALA A 4 22.71 25.68 28.44
C ALA A 4 21.99 24.48 29.06
N ASN A 5 21.52 23.55 28.22
CA ASN A 5 21.70 22.15 28.54
C ASN A 5 21.90 21.38 27.24
N ALA A 6 23.13 21.50 26.74
CA ALA A 6 23.63 20.67 25.67
C ALA A 6 23.76 19.22 26.16
N GLY A 7 23.13 18.32 25.42
CA GLY A 7 23.69 17.01 25.08
C GLY A 7 23.90 16.01 26.21
N SER A 8 22.93 15.12 26.41
CA SER A 8 23.24 13.70 26.65
C SER A 8 22.09 12.72 26.39
N ASP A 9 21.15 12.97 25.47
CA ASP A 9 20.18 11.94 25.07
C ASP A 9 20.70 11.09 23.89
N GLY A 10 21.93 10.58 24.05
CA GLY A 10 22.42 9.41 23.31
C GLY A 10 21.87 8.10 23.87
N ALA A 11 20.67 8.14 24.46
CA ALA A 11 20.00 6.98 25.01
C ALA A 11 19.62 6.04 23.87
N SER A 12 20.01 4.77 24.00
CA SER A 12 19.70 3.68 23.10
C SER A 12 18.20 3.58 22.85
N ARG A 13 17.69 4.32 21.85
CA ARG A 13 16.32 4.14 21.34
C ARG A 13 16.13 2.65 21.11
N THR A 14 15.09 2.09 21.72
CA THR A 14 14.79 0.66 21.55
C THR A 14 14.64 0.37 20.06
N LEU A 15 15.02 -0.84 19.63
CA LEU A 15 14.97 -1.21 18.21
C LEU A 15 13.58 -0.92 17.60
N ALA A 16 12.52 -1.14 18.38
CA ALA A 16 11.14 -0.79 18.05
C ALA A 16 10.91 0.72 17.79
N GLU A 17 11.52 1.62 18.56
CA GLU A 17 11.39 3.07 18.37
C GLU A 17 12.14 3.56 17.13
N ARG A 18 13.31 2.96 16.84
CA ARG A 18 14.04 3.24 15.59
C ARG A 18 13.24 2.75 14.38
N LEU A 19 12.72 1.53 14.45
CA LEU A 19 11.88 0.95 13.41
C LEU A 19 10.61 1.79 13.20
N LEU A 20 9.92 2.16 14.27
CA LEU A 20 8.73 3.03 14.22
C LEU A 20 9.04 4.36 13.54
N TYR A 21 10.17 4.99 13.88
CA TYR A 21 10.60 6.23 13.26
C TYR A 21 10.82 6.06 11.74
N VAL A 22 11.52 5.01 11.33
CA VAL A 22 11.75 4.72 9.90
C VAL A 22 10.44 4.46 9.17
N LEU A 23 9.56 3.61 9.72
CA LEU A 23 8.25 3.31 9.13
C LEU A 23 7.37 4.55 9.01
N ALA A 24 7.36 5.42 10.02
CA ALA A 24 6.62 6.68 9.99
C ALA A 24 7.16 7.63 8.92
N VAL A 25 8.48 7.75 8.77
CA VAL A 25 9.09 8.58 7.71
C VAL A 25 8.73 8.04 6.33
N VAL A 26 8.81 6.72 6.12
CA VAL A 26 8.40 6.07 4.86
C VAL A 26 6.93 6.34 4.56
N PHE A 27 6.05 6.20 5.56
CA PHE A 27 4.62 6.46 5.42
C PHE A 27 4.33 7.91 5.02
N VAL A 28 5.01 8.88 5.64
CA VAL A 28 4.85 10.30 5.31
C VAL A 28 5.34 10.59 3.89
N ILE A 29 6.51 10.09 3.50
CA ILE A 29 7.04 10.26 2.15
C ILE A 29 6.08 9.66 1.12
N ALA A 30 5.59 8.44 1.35
CA ALA A 30 4.61 7.79 0.49
C ALA A 30 3.32 8.62 0.38
N GLY A 31 2.82 9.17 1.49
CA GLY A 31 1.66 10.06 1.51
C GLY A 31 1.89 11.36 0.72
N LEU A 32 3.06 11.97 0.86
CA LEU A 32 3.44 13.18 0.10
C LEU A 32 3.51 12.90 -1.40
N LEU A 33 4.13 11.79 -1.79
CA LEU A 33 4.21 11.38 -3.20
C LEU A 33 2.81 11.14 -3.79
N ASN A 34 1.92 10.49 -3.05
CA ASN A 34 0.53 10.28 -3.47
C ASN A 34 -0.29 11.58 -3.52
N ALA A 35 0.04 12.57 -2.67
CA ALA A 35 -0.58 13.88 -2.67
C ALA A 35 -0.04 14.82 -3.76
N THR A 36 1.07 14.47 -4.43
CA THR A 36 1.70 15.35 -5.41
C THR A 36 0.92 15.24 -6.73
N PRO A 37 0.24 16.32 -7.20
CA PRO A 37 -0.41 16.28 -8.49
C PRO A 37 0.65 16.12 -9.59
N GLY A 38 0.30 15.47 -10.71
CA GLY A 38 1.22 15.35 -11.85
C GLY A 38 1.47 16.73 -12.46
N ILE A 39 2.54 17.40 -12.03
CA ILE A 39 2.95 18.71 -12.54
C ILE A 39 3.70 18.49 -13.86
N PRO A 40 3.19 19.02 -14.99
CA PRO A 40 3.92 18.93 -16.26
C PRO A 40 5.29 19.62 -16.14
N GLY A 41 6.38 18.92 -16.46
CA GLY A 41 7.76 19.42 -16.42
C GLY A 41 8.58 19.06 -15.17
N LEU A 42 7.97 18.52 -14.10
CA LEU A 42 8.71 18.01 -12.93
C LEU A 42 9.52 16.76 -13.28
N ASP A 43 8.92 15.86 -14.06
CA ASP A 43 9.58 14.65 -14.56
C ASP A 43 10.80 15.00 -15.42
N ASP A 44 10.69 16.02 -16.28
CA ASP A 44 11.79 16.47 -17.15
C ASP A 44 12.91 17.17 -16.35
N GLY A 45 12.54 17.90 -15.29
CA GLY A 45 13.49 18.48 -14.33
C GLY A 45 14.25 17.41 -13.52
N LEU A 46 13.55 16.36 -13.05
CA LEU A 46 14.20 15.25 -12.36
C LEU A 46 15.08 14.42 -13.29
N ARG A 47 14.63 14.16 -14.53
CA ARG A 47 15.41 13.44 -15.55
C ARG A 47 16.70 14.17 -15.90
N SER A 48 16.64 15.50 -16.09
CA SER A 48 17.81 16.32 -16.40
C SER A 48 18.79 16.46 -15.23
N LEU A 49 18.33 16.39 -13.98
CA LEU A 49 19.17 16.51 -12.79
C LEU A 49 19.77 15.17 -12.32
N THR A 50 19.06 14.05 -12.48
CA THR A 50 19.44 12.74 -11.94
C THR A 50 19.89 11.72 -12.99
N GLY A 51 19.60 11.95 -14.28
CA GLY A 51 19.97 11.04 -15.39
C GLY A 51 19.33 9.65 -15.33
N LEU A 52 18.35 9.44 -14.45
CA LEU A 52 17.69 8.17 -14.22
C LEU A 52 16.30 8.20 -14.87
N ASP A 53 16.20 7.66 -16.09
CA ASP A 53 14.96 7.64 -16.90
C ASP A 53 13.77 6.91 -16.24
N TRP A 54 14.04 6.09 -15.21
CA TRP A 54 13.02 5.27 -14.54
C TRP A 54 12.24 6.01 -13.45
N ILE A 55 12.71 7.18 -12.99
CA ILE A 55 11.97 8.00 -12.02
C ILE A 55 10.97 8.87 -12.78
N THR A 56 9.96 8.23 -13.36
CA THR A 56 8.74 8.93 -13.73
C THR A 56 7.86 8.95 -12.50
N ALA A 57 7.40 10.12 -12.06
CA ALA A 57 6.36 10.26 -11.04
C ALA A 57 5.01 9.78 -11.59
N ARG A 58 4.96 8.51 -12.00
CA ARG A 58 3.75 7.85 -12.47
C ARG A 58 2.83 7.74 -11.27
N LYS A 59 1.56 8.14 -11.45
CA LYS A 59 0.50 7.90 -10.46
C LYS A 59 0.59 6.43 -10.05
N PHE A 60 0.91 6.17 -8.78
CA PHE A 60 0.94 4.81 -8.27
C PHE A 60 -0.40 4.14 -8.58
N PRO A 61 -0.41 2.87 -9.02
CA PRO A 61 -1.64 2.10 -9.12
C PRO A 61 -2.35 2.18 -7.77
N ARG A 62 -3.47 2.90 -7.73
CA ARG A 62 -4.19 3.23 -6.49
C ARG A 62 -4.62 1.95 -5.77
N GLU A 63 -4.89 0.93 -6.55
CA GLU A 63 -5.36 -0.39 -6.17
C GLU A 63 -4.34 -1.13 -5.31
N TRP A 64 -3.04 -0.97 -5.56
CA TRP A 64 -1.98 -1.58 -4.76
C TRP A 64 -1.51 -0.67 -3.63
N PHE A 65 -1.49 0.64 -3.89
CA PHE A 65 -1.00 1.63 -2.94
C PHE A 65 -1.86 1.69 -1.69
N PHE A 66 -3.18 1.86 -1.81
CA PHE A 66 -4.06 2.04 -0.67
C PHE A 66 -4.11 0.87 0.32
N PRO A 67 -4.33 -0.40 -0.10
CA PRO A 67 -4.36 -1.53 0.84
C PRO A 67 -3.00 -1.74 1.53
N THR A 68 -1.90 -1.46 0.84
CA THR A 68 -0.54 -1.56 1.41
C THR A 68 -0.29 -0.47 2.46
N ILE A 69 -0.65 0.78 2.15
CA ILE A 69 -0.52 1.92 3.08
C ILE A 69 -1.43 1.75 4.29
N PHE A 70 -2.63 1.19 4.12
CA PHE A 70 -3.52 0.84 5.23
C PHE A 70 -2.88 -0.19 6.17
N ALA A 71 -2.32 -1.28 5.63
CA ALA A 71 -1.64 -2.29 6.44
C ALA A 71 -0.41 -1.70 7.16
N LEU A 72 0.38 -0.87 6.47
CA LEU A 72 1.52 -0.16 7.06
C LEU A 72 1.08 0.79 8.20
N MET A 73 -0.01 1.53 8.02
CA MET A 73 -0.57 2.40 9.05
C MET A 73 -0.98 1.61 10.29
N MET A 74 -1.66 0.48 10.12
CA MET A 74 -2.08 -0.38 11.23
C MET A 74 -0.88 -0.99 11.95
N LEU A 75 0.19 -1.36 11.23
CA LEU A 75 1.45 -1.79 11.83
C LEU A 75 2.08 -0.68 12.68
N ILE A 76 2.12 0.57 12.17
CA ILE A 76 2.63 1.72 12.92
C ILE A 76 1.80 1.96 14.19
N VAL A 77 0.47 1.87 14.11
CA VAL A 77 -0.43 2.02 15.26
C VAL A 77 -0.15 0.94 16.30
N ALA A 78 -0.03 -0.32 15.89
CA ALA A 78 0.28 -1.44 16.79
C ALA A 78 1.65 -1.26 17.47
N LEU A 79 2.67 -0.75 16.75
CA LEU A 79 4.00 -0.49 17.33
C LEU A 79 4.03 0.73 18.26
N LYS A 80 3.32 1.80 17.91
CA LYS A 80 3.31 3.06 18.65
C LYS A 80 2.47 2.98 19.93
N HIS A 81 1.30 2.35 19.85
CA HIS A 81 0.34 2.22 20.94
C HIS A 81 0.25 0.78 21.47
N SER A 82 1.36 0.04 21.38
CA SER A 82 1.43 -1.38 21.78
C SER A 82 0.95 -1.59 23.22
N MET A 83 -0.14 -2.34 23.37
CA MET A 83 -0.69 -2.71 24.67
C MET A 83 0.30 -3.54 25.50
N TRP A 84 1.15 -4.34 24.84
CA TRP A 84 2.20 -5.11 25.52
C TRP A 84 3.21 -4.22 26.26
N ARG A 85 3.60 -3.09 25.66
CA ARG A 85 4.54 -2.13 26.27
C ARG A 85 3.90 -1.39 27.44
N ASP A 86 2.64 -1.02 27.30
CA ASP A 86 1.88 -0.25 28.30
C ASP A 86 1.55 -1.09 29.54
N TRP A 87 1.39 -2.41 29.38
CA TRP A 87 1.04 -3.32 30.49
C TRP A 87 2.23 -4.01 31.15
N ARG A 88 3.46 -3.52 30.95
CA ARG A 88 4.68 -4.07 31.56
C ARG A 88 4.65 -4.16 33.09
N GLY A 89 3.87 -3.31 33.77
CA GLY A 89 3.71 -3.31 35.23
C GLY A 89 2.52 -4.11 35.77
N ARG A 90 1.76 -4.80 34.92
CA ARG A 90 0.59 -5.61 35.32
C ARG A 90 0.90 -7.10 35.33
N SER A 91 -0.06 -7.90 35.83
CA SER A 91 0.02 -9.37 35.87
C SER A 91 0.48 -9.98 34.54
N PRO A 92 1.30 -11.05 34.54
CA PRO A 92 1.84 -11.68 33.33
C PRO A 92 0.78 -12.06 32.28
N HIS A 93 -0.39 -12.54 32.71
CA HIS A 93 -1.50 -12.91 31.82
C HIS A 93 -2.05 -11.71 31.04
N ARG A 94 -2.23 -10.57 31.71
CA ARG A 94 -2.66 -9.34 31.04
C ARG A 94 -1.63 -8.89 30.01
N ARG A 95 -0.35 -8.97 30.34
CA ARG A 95 0.72 -8.63 29.40
C ARG A 95 0.61 -9.45 28.11
N TRP A 96 0.53 -10.78 28.20
CA TRP A 96 0.30 -11.67 27.04
C TRP A 96 -0.97 -11.36 26.26
N PHE A 97 -2.06 -11.05 26.95
CA PHE A 97 -3.28 -10.60 26.27
C PHE A 97 -3.07 -9.32 25.45
N GLY A 98 -2.24 -8.38 25.93
CA GLY A 98 -1.88 -7.18 25.18
C GLY A 98 -1.13 -7.47 23.88
N LEU A 99 -0.16 -8.40 23.90
CA LEU A 99 0.54 -8.81 22.67
C LEU A 99 -0.39 -9.53 21.71
N PHE A 100 -1.28 -10.38 22.22
CA PHE A 100 -2.29 -11.04 21.39
C PHE A 100 -3.16 -10.01 20.67
N MET A 101 -3.62 -8.98 21.36
CA MET A 101 -4.43 -7.91 20.76
C MET A 101 -3.65 -7.10 19.71
N ASP A 102 -2.40 -6.74 19.99
CA ASP A 102 -1.54 -6.03 19.03
C ASP A 102 -1.34 -6.87 17.75
N VAL A 103 -1.10 -8.18 17.89
CA VAL A 103 -0.96 -9.10 16.75
C VAL A 103 -2.28 -9.28 16.02
N ALA A 104 -3.39 -9.46 16.73
CA ALA A 104 -4.71 -9.61 16.13
C ALA A 104 -5.09 -8.39 15.28
N LEU A 105 -4.74 -7.18 15.73
CA LEU A 105 -4.97 -5.95 14.97
C LEU A 105 -4.21 -5.96 13.64
N VAL A 106 -2.93 -6.30 13.66
CA VAL A 106 -2.10 -6.37 12.44
C VAL A 106 -2.58 -7.47 11.49
N VAL A 107 -2.86 -8.66 12.01
CA VAL A 107 -3.36 -9.79 11.20
C VAL A 107 -4.69 -9.45 10.56
N THR A 108 -5.63 -8.86 11.31
CA THR A 108 -6.93 -8.46 10.77
C THR A 108 -6.78 -7.38 9.70
N ALA A 109 -5.89 -6.41 9.89
CA ALA A 109 -5.60 -5.39 8.90
C ALA A 109 -5.03 -6.00 7.60
N LEU A 110 -4.12 -6.97 7.70
CA LEU A 110 -3.58 -7.69 6.55
C LEU A 110 -4.64 -8.53 5.85
N MET A 111 -5.55 -9.17 6.59
CA MET A 111 -6.69 -9.90 6.03
C MET A 111 -7.58 -8.97 5.22
N ILE A 112 -7.99 -7.83 5.79
CA ILE A 112 -8.82 -6.83 5.10
C ILE A 112 -8.11 -6.30 3.84
N SER A 113 -6.83 -5.98 3.96
CA SER A 113 -5.98 -5.52 2.84
C SER A 113 -5.90 -6.57 1.72
N THR A 114 -5.78 -7.84 2.08
CA THR A 114 -5.72 -8.95 1.13
C THR A 114 -7.08 -9.21 0.46
N THR A 115 -8.18 -9.19 1.24
CA THR A 115 -9.54 -9.30 0.70
C THR A 115 -9.82 -8.19 -0.31
N PHE A 116 -9.39 -6.95 -0.01
CA PHE A 116 -9.48 -5.86 -0.97
C PHE A 116 -8.77 -6.20 -2.29
N LEU A 117 -7.53 -6.71 -2.25
CA LEU A 117 -6.81 -7.10 -3.48
C LEU A 117 -7.45 -8.27 -4.23
N ILE A 118 -8.18 -9.14 -3.53
CA ILE A 118 -8.84 -10.30 -4.15
C ILE A 118 -10.15 -9.90 -4.83
N GLU A 119 -10.94 -9.04 -4.20
CA GLU A 119 -12.31 -8.74 -4.62
C GLU A 119 -12.43 -7.45 -5.45
N PHE A 120 -11.37 -6.64 -5.56
CA PHE A 120 -11.45 -5.38 -6.29
C PHE A 120 -11.59 -5.61 -7.80
N GLU A 121 -12.70 -5.17 -8.39
CA GLU A 121 -13.04 -5.41 -9.81
C GLU A 121 -11.98 -4.89 -10.80
N ALA A 122 -11.23 -3.85 -10.45
CA ALA A 122 -10.16 -3.34 -11.32
C ALA A 122 -8.90 -4.23 -11.31
N ILE A 123 -8.66 -4.97 -10.22
CA ILE A 123 -7.51 -5.87 -10.02
C ILE A 123 -8.00 -7.03 -9.18
N CYS A 124 -8.61 -8.03 -9.80
CA CYS A 124 -8.91 -9.29 -9.13
C CYS A 124 -7.63 -10.12 -9.10
N LEU A 125 -6.95 -10.20 -7.94
CA LEU A 125 -5.69 -10.91 -7.80
C LEU A 125 -5.80 -12.38 -8.22
N ILE A 126 -6.92 -13.03 -7.90
CA ILE A 126 -7.17 -14.43 -8.27
C ILE A 126 -7.21 -14.56 -9.79
N ASP A 127 -7.93 -13.66 -10.45
CA ASP A 127 -8.13 -13.67 -11.89
C ASP A 127 -6.84 -13.35 -12.68
N GLN A 128 -5.99 -12.47 -12.14
CA GLN A 128 -4.65 -12.23 -12.69
C GLN A 128 -3.72 -13.45 -12.55
N ILE A 129 -3.90 -14.26 -11.51
CA ILE A 129 -3.10 -15.48 -11.29
C ILE A 129 -3.64 -16.64 -12.13
N THR A 130 -4.95 -16.76 -12.31
CA THR A 130 -5.59 -17.85 -13.08
C THR A 130 -5.69 -17.56 -14.58
N GLY A 131 -5.63 -16.29 -14.99
CA GLY A 131 -5.77 -15.86 -16.39
C GLY A 131 -7.19 -16.02 -16.94
N GLU A 132 -8.19 -16.16 -16.06
CA GLU A 132 -9.57 -16.46 -16.45
C GLU A 132 -10.23 -15.26 -17.17
N ARG A 133 -9.83 -14.03 -16.84
CA ARG A 133 -10.21 -12.79 -17.51
C ARG A 133 -9.92 -12.80 -18.99
N GLU A 134 -8.71 -13.23 -19.36
CA GLU A 134 -8.28 -13.24 -20.75
C GLU A 134 -9.09 -14.25 -21.56
N ARG A 135 -9.43 -15.39 -20.94
CA ARG A 135 -10.30 -16.39 -21.55
C ARG A 135 -11.72 -15.87 -21.76
N LEU A 136 -12.30 -15.22 -20.76
CA LEU A 136 -13.66 -14.66 -20.85
C LEU A 136 -13.74 -13.50 -21.86
N ILE A 137 -12.71 -12.65 -21.93
CA ILE A 137 -12.60 -11.58 -22.94
C ILE A 137 -12.47 -12.17 -24.35
N ALA A 138 -11.69 -13.25 -24.51
CA ALA A 138 -11.57 -13.92 -25.81
C ALA A 138 -12.90 -14.58 -26.25
N GLU A 139 -13.65 -15.13 -25.30
CA GLU A 139 -14.97 -15.71 -25.56
C GLU A 139 -16.01 -14.64 -25.91
N SER A 140 -16.06 -13.52 -25.17
CA SER A 140 -16.96 -12.41 -25.48
C SER A 140 -16.61 -11.74 -26.82
N LEU A 141 -15.32 -11.54 -27.12
CA LEU A 141 -14.88 -11.03 -28.42
C LEU A 141 -15.31 -11.95 -29.57
N LYS A 142 -15.26 -13.28 -29.36
CA LYS A 142 -15.72 -14.25 -30.35
C LYS A 142 -17.24 -14.20 -30.55
N ALA A 143 -18.00 -14.04 -29.48
CA ALA A 143 -19.46 -13.88 -29.53
C ALA A 143 -19.86 -12.56 -30.22
N GLU A 144 -19.15 -11.47 -29.95
CA GLU A 144 -19.37 -10.18 -30.62
C GLU A 144 -19.02 -10.23 -32.10
N LYS A 145 -17.93 -10.91 -32.49
CA LYS A 145 -17.61 -11.14 -33.92
C LYS A 145 -18.68 -11.96 -34.63
N ALA A 146 -19.17 -13.03 -33.99
CA ALA A 146 -20.27 -13.82 -34.54
C ALA A 146 -21.58 -13.02 -34.65
N PHE A 147 -21.85 -12.15 -33.67
CA PHE A 147 -22.97 -11.23 -33.72
C PHE A 147 -22.81 -10.20 -34.86
N ALA A 148 -21.62 -9.61 -35.00
CA ALA A 148 -21.34 -8.64 -36.05
C ALA A 148 -21.48 -9.25 -37.46
N GLU A 149 -21.03 -10.50 -37.64
CA GLU A 149 -21.20 -11.26 -38.89
C GLU A 149 -22.68 -11.52 -39.21
N LEU A 150 -23.50 -11.87 -38.21
CA LEU A 150 -24.93 -12.14 -38.39
C LEU A 150 -25.75 -10.88 -38.72
N TYR A 151 -25.37 -9.73 -38.18
CA TYR A 151 -26.09 -8.46 -38.35
C TYR A 151 -25.46 -7.52 -39.39
N GLY A 152 -24.38 -7.93 -40.06
CA GLY A 152 -23.67 -7.14 -41.07
C GLY A 152 -22.97 -5.90 -40.51
N LEU A 153 -22.60 -5.94 -39.23
CA LEU A 153 -21.89 -4.86 -38.52
C LEU A 153 -20.37 -5.02 -38.74
N PRO A 154 -19.59 -3.94 -38.68
CA PRO A 154 -18.13 -4.01 -38.79
C PRO A 154 -17.53 -4.84 -37.64
N GLU A 155 -16.43 -5.54 -37.92
CA GLU A 155 -15.82 -6.46 -36.96
C GLU A 155 -15.25 -5.70 -35.74
N PRO A 156 -15.68 -6.05 -34.50
CA PRO A 156 -15.21 -5.38 -33.30
C PRO A 156 -13.77 -5.79 -32.97
N THR A 157 -12.93 -4.80 -32.66
CA THR A 157 -11.52 -4.98 -32.30
C THR A 157 -11.28 -4.99 -30.79
N THR A 158 -12.29 -4.65 -30.00
CA THR A 158 -12.27 -4.59 -28.54
C THR A 158 -13.64 -4.97 -27.98
N VAL A 159 -13.65 -5.59 -26.80
CA VAL A 159 -14.86 -5.84 -26.01
C VAL A 159 -15.09 -4.59 -25.14
N GLU A 160 -16.25 -3.94 -25.26
CA GLU A 160 -16.67 -2.82 -24.40
C GLU A 160 -17.70 -3.26 -23.35
#